data_AF-A0A2U1WJX0-F1
#
_entry.id   AF-A0A2U1WJX0-F1
#
_cell.length_a   1.000
_cell.length_b   1.000
_cell.length_c   1.000
_cell.angle_alpha   90.00
_cell.angle_beta   90.00
_cell.angle_gamma   90.00
#
_symmetry.space_group_name_H-M   'P 1'
#
loop_
_entity.id
_entity.type
_entity.pdbx_description
1 polymer ?
#
loop_
_entity_poly.entity_id
_entity_poly.type
_entity_poly.pdbx_seq_one_letter_code
_entity_poly.pdbx_strand_id
1 'polypeptide(L)'
;MSIDRSELERLLADRPAGNRSAMQAVRESYADIGLMRERGLSWAEISDLLAKLGVTARDNQPISPVTLRSAFFLVGNEGRSEVAGDHGAAVLPAETLAAVHEAALSAGLKEEAEDANEGGPEKDGEKDDGRDSVVKPVTEAADSDVELLTETTGLDGELDGEDAQANAVAEEPLMQEPAPEESEPAPEAVEESSQPASPALDLLAPATAVAEDRPAEDDTGTGEDETPPEPAMTRPEPQPASHRTSTAVARGTGSPVFPPMPATMTQDDSTNAYWKGDRMLGTIFVLNDRGGVGKTLLSHHLMATAMLEGLQLKVVEYEVNERLARLFGPDVVEHRRITQDFMNMMGSGDGFYEFWDLIGPELQRGGRLYDFGGNISQWFFNWAEVSGFDYYVGEGERLTFMVPVTVDLASLSTGMTTLERVATIAPKAKRVLVENGFSGPFSQLEDSQYARRKAEMVEREGLQVISMQPCTAPAWARLTGHRLDQVATMTREDLVKLGMTPPVASRSLIIIHEWLRNMRQSLSPYLHDAFRQTPATAKAR
;
A
#
# COMPACT_ATOMS: atom_id res chain seq x y z
N MET A 1 40.40 4.38 14.84
CA MET A 1 41.50 5.05 14.11
C MET A 1 40.94 6.32 13.48
N SER A 2 41.47 7.52 13.80
CA SER A 2 41.10 8.72 13.04
C SER A 2 42.08 8.87 11.88
N ILE A 3 41.57 9.06 10.66
CA ILE A 3 42.41 9.50 9.54
C ILE A 3 42.80 10.96 9.80
N ASP A 4 44.06 11.29 9.53
CA ASP A 4 44.52 12.68 9.64
C ASP A 4 43.87 13.52 8.54
N ARG A 5 43.50 14.75 8.88
CA ARG A 5 42.79 15.67 8.00
C ARG A 5 43.57 15.91 6.69
N SER A 6 44.89 15.90 6.79
CA SER A 6 45.86 16.05 5.70
C SER A 6 45.79 14.91 4.66
N GLU A 7 45.51 13.68 5.08
CA GLU A 7 45.43 12.49 4.23
C GLU A 7 44.14 12.48 3.41
N LEU A 8 43.04 12.92 4.02
CA LEU A 8 41.74 13.06 3.35
C LEU A 8 41.71 14.24 2.37
N GLU A 9 42.39 15.35 2.69
CA GLU A 9 42.62 16.45 1.75
C GLU A 9 43.48 16.01 0.55
N ARG A 10 44.49 15.15 0.76
CA ARG A 10 45.33 14.59 -0.31
C ARG A 10 44.58 13.63 -1.23
N LEU A 11 43.70 12.76 -0.73
CA LEU A 11 42.94 11.79 -1.55
C LEU A 11 41.94 12.44 -2.51
N LEU A 12 41.54 13.69 -2.24
CA LEU A 12 40.52 14.41 -3.02
C LEU A 12 41.10 15.53 -3.90
N ALA A 13 42.38 15.89 -3.73
CA ALA A 13 43.05 16.97 -4.47
C ALA A 13 43.24 16.69 -5.98
N ASP A 14 43.33 15.43 -6.39
CA ASP A 14 43.57 15.04 -7.80
C ASP A 14 42.28 15.00 -8.66
N ARG A 15 41.11 15.32 -8.10
CA ARG A 15 39.84 15.26 -8.84
C ARG A 15 39.54 16.60 -9.55
N PRO A 16 39.09 16.57 -10.82
CA PRO A 16 38.86 17.80 -11.58
C PRO A 16 37.73 18.63 -10.97
N ALA A 17 38.03 19.86 -10.55
CA ALA A 17 37.04 20.82 -10.06
C ALA A 17 36.24 21.43 -11.23
N GLY A 18 34.92 21.52 -11.08
CA GLY A 18 34.03 22.13 -12.06
C GLY A 18 32.56 22.05 -11.67
N ASN A 19 31.73 22.91 -12.28
CA ASN A 19 30.29 22.98 -12.04
C ASN A 19 29.61 21.62 -12.29
N ARG A 20 29.11 20.99 -11.22
CA ARG A 20 28.38 19.71 -11.25
C ARG A 20 27.05 19.81 -10.53
N SER A 21 26.13 18.88 -10.81
CA SER A 21 24.96 18.68 -9.96
C SER A 21 25.38 18.04 -8.63
N ALA A 22 24.63 18.28 -7.57
CA ALA A 22 24.89 17.65 -6.27
C ALA A 22 24.88 16.11 -6.37
N MET A 23 23.99 15.53 -7.20
CA MET A 23 23.97 14.08 -7.47
C MET A 23 25.28 13.58 -8.09
N GLN A 24 25.82 14.28 -9.11
CA GLN A 24 27.07 13.87 -9.75
C GLN A 24 28.26 14.01 -8.80
N ALA A 25 28.34 15.12 -8.06
CA ALA A 25 29.36 15.35 -7.04
C ALA A 25 29.33 14.28 -5.93
N VAL A 26 28.14 13.86 -5.50
CA VAL A 26 27.96 12.80 -4.51
C VAL A 26 28.24 11.40 -5.08
N ARG A 27 27.89 11.13 -6.35
CA ARG A 27 28.21 9.86 -7.01
C ARG A 27 29.71 9.63 -7.12
N GLU A 28 30.47 10.66 -7.48
CA GLU A 28 31.94 10.58 -7.55
C GLU A 28 32.56 10.44 -6.15
N SER A 29 32.05 11.15 -5.15
CA SER A 29 32.57 11.12 -3.76
C SER A 29 31.83 10.12 -2.84
N TYR A 30 31.12 9.13 -3.40
CA TYR A 30 30.18 8.31 -2.62
C TYR A 30 30.88 7.48 -1.54
N ALA A 31 31.96 6.79 -1.89
CA ALA A 31 32.75 6.00 -0.93
C ALA A 31 33.35 6.89 0.18
N ASP A 32 33.83 8.08 -0.19
CA ASP A 32 34.45 9.04 0.74
C ASP A 32 33.41 9.59 1.74
N ILE A 33 32.21 9.93 1.27
CA ILE A 33 31.09 10.39 2.11
C ILE A 33 30.61 9.26 3.04
N GLY A 34 30.55 8.01 2.55
CA GLY A 34 30.23 6.83 3.35
C GLY A 34 31.22 6.65 4.50
N LEU A 35 32.52 6.68 4.21
CA LEU A 35 33.59 6.58 5.20
C LEU A 35 33.55 7.71 6.25
N MET A 36 33.21 8.94 5.84
CA MET A 36 33.02 10.06 6.77
C MET A 36 31.81 9.83 7.69
N ARG A 37 30.71 9.29 7.17
CA ARG A 37 29.51 8.96 7.96
C ARG A 37 29.75 7.81 8.94
N GLU A 38 30.49 6.78 8.54
CA GLU A 38 30.91 5.67 9.42
C GLU A 38 31.81 6.15 10.57
N ARG A 39 32.64 7.18 10.33
CA ARG A 39 33.45 7.84 11.37
C ARG A 39 32.70 8.90 12.18
N GLY A 40 31.38 8.97 12.05
CA GLY A 40 30.51 9.79 12.89
C GLY A 40 30.39 11.26 12.50
N LEU A 41 30.98 11.71 11.39
CA LEU A 41 30.84 13.12 10.96
C LEU A 41 29.38 13.44 10.63
N SER A 42 28.93 14.61 11.08
CA SER A 42 27.61 15.15 10.74
C SER A 42 27.56 15.59 9.26
N TRP A 43 26.35 15.65 8.71
CA TRP A 43 26.15 16.14 7.33
C TRP A 43 26.62 17.59 7.12
N ALA A 44 26.68 18.40 8.18
CA ALA A 44 27.24 19.75 8.14
C ALA A 44 28.77 19.72 7.98
N GLU A 45 29.47 18.91 8.77
CA GLU A 45 30.93 18.79 8.69
C GLU A 45 31.38 18.19 7.35
N ILE A 46 30.63 17.23 6.80
CA ILE A 46 30.90 16.65 5.47
C ILE A 46 30.64 17.68 4.37
N SER A 47 29.55 18.46 4.45
CA SER A 47 29.27 19.59 3.55
C SER A 47 30.43 20.59 3.53
N ASP A 48 30.90 21.00 4.71
CA ASP A 48 31.99 21.98 4.86
C ASP A 48 33.34 21.42 4.37
N LEU A 49 33.60 20.12 4.53
CA LEU A 49 34.77 19.45 3.98
C LEU A 49 34.73 19.41 2.45
N LEU A 50 33.61 18.96 1.87
CA LEU A 50 33.41 18.91 0.41
C LEU A 50 33.55 20.31 -0.22
N ALA A 51 32.97 21.34 0.40
CA ALA A 51 33.09 22.72 -0.06
C ALA A 51 34.54 23.23 -0.03
N LYS A 52 35.33 22.93 1.00
CA LYS A 52 36.76 23.27 1.09
C LYS A 52 37.60 22.57 0.03
N LEU A 53 37.17 21.39 -0.42
CA LEU A 53 37.78 20.60 -1.48
C LEU A 53 37.27 20.96 -2.88
N GLY A 54 36.48 22.03 -3.01
CA GLY A 54 35.92 22.49 -4.29
C GLY A 54 34.75 21.65 -4.82
N VAL A 55 34.33 20.61 -4.09
CA VAL A 55 33.16 19.79 -4.41
C VAL A 55 31.89 20.58 -4.07
N THR A 56 31.38 21.28 -5.08
CA THR A 56 30.29 22.25 -4.97
C THR A 56 29.13 21.87 -5.87
N ALA A 57 27.96 22.44 -5.58
CA ALA A 57 26.81 22.40 -6.47
C ALA A 57 27.01 23.35 -7.66
N ARG A 58 25.97 23.53 -8.46
CA ARG A 58 25.91 24.53 -9.54
C ARG A 58 26.27 25.93 -8.97
N ASP A 59 27.00 26.70 -9.77
CA ASP A 59 27.41 28.08 -9.47
C ASP A 59 28.35 28.21 -8.26
N ASN A 60 29.22 27.21 -8.05
CA ASN A 60 30.21 27.12 -6.96
C ASN A 60 29.63 27.23 -5.53
N GLN A 61 28.33 26.99 -5.33
CA GLN A 61 27.74 27.00 -3.99
C GLN A 61 28.04 25.71 -3.22
N PRO A 62 28.30 25.75 -1.90
CA PRO A 62 28.43 24.54 -1.09
C PRO A 62 27.15 23.70 -1.15
N ILE A 63 27.28 22.38 -1.29
CA ILE A 63 26.13 21.47 -1.30
C ILE A 63 25.52 21.47 0.10
N SER A 64 24.28 21.95 0.27
CA SER A 64 23.68 22.06 1.60
C SER A 64 23.65 20.69 2.32
N PRO A 65 23.76 20.63 3.67
CA PRO A 65 23.77 19.37 4.41
C PRO A 65 22.54 18.48 4.15
N VAL A 66 21.39 19.11 3.88
CA VAL A 66 20.13 18.41 3.54
C VAL A 66 20.21 17.85 2.11
N THR A 67 20.64 18.66 1.15
CA THR A 67 20.83 18.24 -0.25
C THR A 67 21.86 17.10 -0.35
N LEU A 68 22.96 17.21 0.39
CA LEU A 68 24.03 16.21 0.47
C LEU A 68 23.51 14.88 1.02
N ARG A 69 22.77 14.91 2.13
CA ARG A 69 22.12 13.73 2.71
C ARG A 69 21.18 13.07 1.71
N SER A 70 20.27 13.84 1.11
CA SER A 70 19.28 13.31 0.16
C SER A 70 19.93 12.71 -1.08
N ALA A 71 20.92 13.39 -1.66
CA ALA A 71 21.67 12.89 -2.80
C ALA A 71 22.42 11.60 -2.48
N PHE A 72 23.01 11.48 -1.28
CA PHE A 72 23.70 10.26 -0.84
C PHE A 72 22.74 9.07 -0.75
N PHE A 73 21.57 9.24 -0.13
CA PHE A 73 20.56 8.17 -0.08
C PHE A 73 20.04 7.77 -1.46
N LEU A 74 19.90 8.71 -2.39
CA LEU A 74 19.44 8.42 -3.76
C LEU A 74 20.50 7.63 -4.55
N VAL A 75 21.76 8.08 -4.58
CA VAL A 75 22.87 7.35 -5.23
C VAL A 75 23.05 5.94 -4.64
N GLY A 76 22.89 5.79 -3.32
CA GLY A 76 22.97 4.48 -2.67
C GLY A 76 21.87 3.49 -3.09
N ASN A 77 20.71 3.99 -3.53
CA ASN A 77 19.63 3.17 -4.08
C ASN A 77 19.82 2.85 -5.57
N GLU A 78 20.44 3.75 -6.35
CA GLU A 78 20.84 3.51 -7.74
C GLU A 78 21.81 2.32 -7.84
N GLY A 79 22.90 2.33 -7.05
CA GLY A 79 23.90 1.24 -7.07
C GLY A 79 23.34 -0.12 -6.64
N ARG A 80 22.30 -0.16 -5.78
CA ARG A 80 21.59 -1.41 -5.44
C ARG A 80 20.70 -1.93 -6.57
N SER A 81 20.30 -1.06 -7.49
CA SER A 81 19.50 -1.43 -8.66
C SER A 81 20.38 -1.94 -9.81
N GLU A 82 21.58 -1.38 -9.99
CA GLU A 82 22.54 -1.83 -11.02
C GLU A 82 23.17 -3.20 -10.69
N VAL A 83 23.47 -3.48 -9.42
CA VAL A 83 23.95 -4.83 -9.00
C VAL A 83 22.88 -5.92 -9.17
N ALA A 84 21.60 -5.55 -9.34
CA ALA A 84 20.51 -6.45 -9.69
C ALA A 84 20.23 -6.54 -11.21
N GLY A 85 21.16 -6.07 -12.05
CA GLY A 85 20.90 -5.66 -13.43
C GLY A 85 21.68 -6.34 -14.57
N ASP A 86 22.10 -7.61 -14.46
CA ASP A 86 22.41 -8.41 -15.67
C ASP A 86 22.17 -9.93 -15.53
N HIS A 87 20.97 -10.31 -15.07
CA HIS A 87 20.43 -11.64 -15.32
C HIS A 87 19.08 -11.53 -16.02
N GLY A 88 19.12 -11.59 -17.36
CA GLY A 88 17.94 -11.83 -18.18
C GLY A 88 17.21 -13.11 -17.74
N ALA A 89 15.90 -13.18 -18.03
CA ALA A 89 14.98 -14.19 -17.54
C ALA A 89 15.58 -15.61 -17.52
N ALA A 90 15.89 -16.10 -16.31
CA ALA A 90 16.38 -17.46 -16.11
C ALA A 90 15.26 -18.46 -16.46
N VAL A 91 15.33 -19.00 -17.68
CA VAL A 91 14.61 -20.21 -18.04
C VAL A 91 15.12 -21.31 -17.09
N LEU A 92 14.26 -21.74 -16.16
CA LEU A 92 14.58 -22.83 -15.25
C LEU A 92 15.00 -24.07 -16.08
N PRO A 93 16.06 -24.79 -15.69
CA PRO A 93 16.44 -26.02 -16.36
C PRO A 93 15.25 -26.98 -16.45
N ALA A 94 15.10 -27.66 -17.59
CA ALA A 94 13.97 -28.55 -17.81
C ALA A 94 13.88 -29.66 -16.75
N GLU A 95 15.02 -30.09 -16.20
CA GLU A 95 15.12 -31.03 -15.08
C GLU A 95 14.51 -30.47 -13.77
N THR A 96 14.66 -29.16 -13.51
CA THR A 96 14.06 -28.50 -12.34
C THR A 96 12.53 -28.41 -12.48
N LEU A 97 12.03 -28.12 -13.68
CA LEU A 97 10.58 -28.14 -13.96
C LEU A 97 10.02 -29.57 -13.89
N ALA A 98 10.75 -30.57 -14.36
CA ALA A 98 10.37 -31.98 -14.23
C ALA A 98 10.33 -32.42 -12.76
N ALA A 99 11.34 -32.09 -11.95
CA ALA A 99 11.39 -32.43 -10.54
C ALA A 99 10.26 -31.75 -9.72
N VAL A 100 9.92 -30.50 -10.03
CA VAL A 100 8.77 -29.80 -9.40
C VAL A 100 7.44 -30.45 -9.80
N HIS A 101 7.30 -30.88 -11.05
CA HIS A 101 6.10 -31.58 -11.53
C HIS A 101 5.95 -32.98 -10.92
N GLU A 102 7.05 -33.73 -10.78
CA GLU A 102 7.09 -35.05 -10.13
C GLU A 102 6.82 -34.97 -8.62
N ALA A 103 7.34 -33.96 -7.94
CA ALA A 103 7.03 -33.67 -6.54
C ALA A 103 5.54 -33.31 -6.34
N ALA A 104 4.95 -32.52 -7.25
CA ALA A 104 3.53 -32.17 -7.20
C ALA A 104 2.61 -33.39 -7.41
N LEU A 105 2.96 -34.29 -8.33
CA LEU A 105 2.22 -35.55 -8.54
C LEU A 105 2.37 -36.52 -7.35
N SER A 106 3.55 -36.56 -6.73
CA SER A 106 3.82 -37.41 -5.55
C SER A 106 3.07 -36.95 -4.30
N ALA A 107 2.81 -35.65 -4.15
CA ALA A 107 2.03 -35.09 -3.05
C ALA A 107 0.55 -35.49 -3.13
N GLY A 108 -0.05 -35.50 -4.32
CA GLY A 108 -1.47 -35.81 -4.52
C GLY A 108 -1.85 -37.28 -4.29
N LEU A 109 -0.89 -38.22 -4.38
CA LEU A 109 -1.13 -39.65 -4.17
C LEU A 109 -1.10 -40.08 -2.69
N LYS A 110 -0.70 -39.19 -1.78
CA LYS A 110 -0.49 -39.56 -0.38
C LYS A 110 -1.74 -39.45 0.50
N GLU A 111 -2.72 -38.63 0.11
CA GLU A 111 -3.98 -38.47 0.84
C GLU A 111 -5.00 -39.58 0.51
N GLU A 112 -4.98 -40.17 -0.70
CA GLU A 112 -5.91 -41.27 -1.06
C GLU A 112 -5.55 -42.64 -0.42
N ALA A 113 -4.40 -42.76 0.24
CA ALA A 113 -3.91 -44.02 0.81
C ALA A 113 -4.29 -44.25 2.29
N GLU A 114 -4.70 -43.21 3.02
CA GLU A 114 -4.99 -43.31 4.47
C GLU A 114 -6.49 -43.55 4.78
N ASP A 115 -7.41 -43.21 3.88
CA ASP A 115 -8.88 -43.38 4.06
C ASP A 115 -9.41 -44.78 3.66
N ALA A 116 -8.55 -45.71 3.25
CA ALA A 116 -8.96 -46.99 2.63
C ALA A 116 -8.98 -48.22 3.58
N ASN A 117 -8.82 -48.05 4.90
CA ASN A 117 -8.53 -49.18 5.81
C ASN A 117 -9.37 -49.24 7.12
N GLU A 118 -10.66 -48.92 7.06
CA GLU A 118 -11.64 -49.35 8.09
C GLU A 118 -12.66 -50.33 7.48
N GLY A 119 -12.44 -51.65 7.63
CA GLY A 119 -13.22 -52.66 6.90
C GLY A 119 -13.18 -54.09 7.45
N GLY A 120 -13.79 -54.33 8.63
CA GLY A 120 -14.28 -55.65 9.08
C GLY A 120 -13.32 -56.54 9.90
N PRO A 121 -13.76 -57.74 10.35
CA PRO A 121 -15.02 -58.41 10.03
C PRO A 121 -15.92 -58.79 11.23
N GLU A 122 -17.12 -59.27 10.91
CA GLU A 122 -18.14 -59.84 11.81
C GLU A 122 -17.68 -61.12 12.55
N LYS A 123 -18.34 -61.43 13.68
CA LYS A 123 -18.53 -62.81 14.16
C LYS A 123 -19.81 -62.99 14.97
N ASP A 124 -20.44 -64.15 14.79
CA ASP A 124 -21.79 -64.51 15.23
C ASP A 124 -21.97 -64.67 16.75
N GLY A 125 -23.22 -64.51 17.24
CA GLY A 125 -23.59 -64.62 18.65
C GLY A 125 -25.11 -64.71 18.89
N GLU A 126 -25.69 -65.83 18.49
CA GLU A 126 -27.08 -66.32 18.64
C GLU A 126 -27.82 -66.02 19.98
N LYS A 127 -29.18 -66.04 19.95
CA LYS A 127 -30.19 -66.15 21.05
C LYS A 127 -30.77 -64.86 21.67
N ASP A 128 -32.01 -64.81 22.16
CA ASP A 128 -33.25 -65.63 22.01
C ASP A 128 -34.39 -64.87 22.74
N ASP A 129 -35.66 -65.05 22.34
CA ASP A 129 -36.91 -64.51 22.95
C ASP A 129 -37.00 -62.96 23.22
N GLY A 130 -38.14 -62.29 23.18
CA GLY A 130 -39.50 -62.69 22.87
C GLY A 130 -40.52 -61.65 23.39
N ARG A 131 -41.59 -61.41 22.62
CA ARG A 131 -42.89 -60.82 23.03
C ARG A 131 -43.00 -59.41 23.67
N ASP A 132 -43.58 -58.52 22.86
CA ASP A 132 -44.97 -58.02 23.02
C ASP A 132 -45.29 -56.78 23.91
N SER A 133 -46.31 -56.04 23.45
CA SER A 133 -47.28 -55.20 24.18
C SER A 133 -46.97 -53.79 24.74
N VAL A 134 -47.88 -52.85 24.37
CA VAL A 134 -48.54 -51.80 25.20
C VAL A 134 -47.69 -50.55 25.58
N VAL A 135 -47.95 -49.31 25.12
CA VAL A 135 -49.14 -48.41 25.17
C VAL A 135 -49.17 -47.42 26.36
N LYS A 136 -48.92 -46.14 26.03
CA LYS A 136 -49.45 -44.85 26.58
C LYS A 136 -48.88 -44.17 27.87
N PRO A 137 -49.13 -42.84 28.03
CA PRO A 137 -48.39 -41.94 28.94
C PRO A 137 -49.22 -41.31 30.10
N VAL A 138 -48.54 -40.62 31.03
CA VAL A 138 -49.02 -39.73 32.12
C VAL A 138 -47.84 -38.76 32.44
N THR A 139 -47.81 -37.44 32.19
CA THR A 139 -48.49 -36.24 32.77
C THR A 139 -48.05 -35.80 34.19
N GLU A 140 -47.80 -34.47 34.31
CA GLU A 140 -47.90 -33.62 35.53
C GLU A 140 -46.87 -33.80 36.67
N ALA A 141 -46.57 -32.83 37.56
CA ALA A 141 -46.68 -31.34 37.59
C ALA A 141 -45.98 -30.80 38.89
N ALA A 142 -46.07 -29.48 39.13
CA ALA A 142 -45.71 -28.74 40.38
C ALA A 142 -44.21 -28.63 40.71
N ASP A 143 -43.60 -27.44 40.80
CA ASP A 143 -43.80 -26.29 41.72
C ASP A 143 -43.17 -26.48 43.11
N SER A 144 -42.17 -25.65 43.43
CA SER A 144 -42.06 -24.95 44.72
C SER A 144 -40.93 -23.90 44.70
N ASP A 145 -41.29 -22.64 44.94
CA ASP A 145 -40.36 -21.62 45.44
C ASP A 145 -39.92 -21.93 46.88
N VAL A 146 -38.80 -21.31 47.33
CA VAL A 146 -38.71 -20.49 48.57
C VAL A 146 -37.26 -20.04 48.82
N GLU A 147 -37.04 -18.75 48.55
CA GLU A 147 -36.42 -17.70 49.40
C GLU A 147 -35.42 -17.99 50.57
N LEU A 148 -34.29 -17.26 50.46
CA LEU A 148 -33.70 -16.28 51.43
C LEU A 148 -32.70 -16.68 52.55
N LEU A 149 -31.96 -15.63 52.96
CA LEU A 149 -30.98 -15.44 54.07
C LEU A 149 -29.55 -15.90 53.76
N THR A 150 -28.54 -15.03 53.53
CA THR A 150 -27.92 -13.96 54.35
C THR A 150 -27.21 -14.44 55.62
N GLU A 151 -25.87 -14.28 55.68
CA GLU A 151 -25.21 -13.85 56.91
C GLU A 151 -23.84 -13.18 56.65
N THR A 152 -23.42 -12.35 57.61
CA THR A 152 -22.29 -11.42 57.55
C THR A 152 -21.27 -11.67 58.65
N THR A 153 -19.97 -11.53 58.38
CA THR A 153 -18.89 -11.14 59.31
C THR A 153 -17.62 -10.92 58.46
N GLY A 154 -16.72 -9.96 58.68
CA GLY A 154 -16.59 -8.97 59.76
C GLY A 154 -15.54 -9.39 60.79
N LEU A 155 -14.32 -8.83 60.74
CA LEU A 155 -13.39 -8.69 61.86
C LEU A 155 -12.16 -7.82 61.49
N ASP A 156 -11.66 -7.09 62.49
CA ASP A 156 -10.72 -5.97 62.38
C ASP A 156 -9.25 -6.34 62.70
N GLY A 157 -8.32 -5.40 62.54
CA GLY A 157 -6.93 -5.57 62.97
C GLY A 157 -5.96 -4.44 62.59
N GLU A 158 -6.03 -3.31 63.29
CA GLU A 158 -4.87 -2.39 63.41
C GLU A 158 -3.72 -3.06 64.20
N LEU A 159 -2.47 -2.67 63.94
CA LEU A 159 -1.55 -2.22 65.00
C LEU A 159 -0.23 -1.65 64.44
N ASP A 160 0.29 -0.70 65.21
CA ASP A 160 1.45 0.17 65.01
C ASP A 160 2.83 -0.51 64.80
N GLY A 161 3.82 0.29 64.40
CA GLY A 161 5.25 -0.10 64.43
C GLY A 161 6.20 0.96 63.89
N GLU A 162 6.63 1.89 64.73
CA GLU A 162 7.61 2.93 64.39
C GLU A 162 9.07 2.41 64.33
N ASP A 163 9.86 3.14 63.54
CA ASP A 163 11.22 3.63 63.84
C ASP A 163 12.53 2.81 63.68
N ALA A 164 13.52 3.61 63.29
CA ALA A 164 14.93 3.63 63.71
C ALA A 164 16.00 2.63 63.19
N GLN A 165 16.84 3.19 62.31
CA GLN A 165 18.32 3.29 62.45
C GLN A 165 19.26 2.08 62.21
N ALA A 166 20.05 2.28 61.13
CA ALA A 166 21.53 2.34 61.11
C ALA A 166 22.39 1.06 60.96
N ASN A 167 23.47 1.24 60.16
CA ASN A 167 24.70 0.43 60.05
C ASN A 167 24.56 -0.99 59.44
N ALA A 168 25.53 -1.54 58.69
CA ALA A 168 26.78 -1.02 58.13
C ALA A 168 27.35 -1.95 57.02
N VAL A 169 28.19 -1.38 56.14
CA VAL A 169 29.41 -1.97 55.49
C VAL A 169 29.43 -3.44 55.02
N ALA A 170 29.56 -3.64 53.69
CA ALA A 170 30.45 -4.60 53.00
C ALA A 170 30.36 -4.37 51.47
N GLU A 171 31.37 -3.81 50.81
CA GLU A 171 32.41 -4.47 50.00
C GLU A 171 31.99 -4.90 48.57
N GLU A 172 32.70 -4.34 47.58
CA GLU A 172 32.69 -4.77 46.17
C GLU A 172 33.47 -6.09 45.99
N PRO A 173 33.32 -6.76 44.83
CA PRO A 173 34.53 -6.96 44.04
C PRO A 173 34.38 -6.70 42.53
N LEU A 174 35.43 -6.12 41.95
CA LEU A 174 35.68 -6.04 40.51
C LEU A 174 35.89 -7.44 39.89
N MET A 175 35.56 -7.59 38.61
CA MET A 175 36.21 -8.57 37.73
C MET A 175 36.67 -7.93 36.40
N GLN A 176 37.77 -8.45 35.88
CA GLN A 176 38.61 -7.82 34.87
C GLN A 176 38.35 -8.32 33.44
N GLU A 177 38.72 -7.45 32.51
CA GLU A 177 38.83 -7.63 31.07
C GLU A 177 40.16 -8.34 30.69
N PRO A 178 40.17 -9.25 29.70
CA PRO A 178 41.39 -9.76 29.09
C PRO A 178 41.63 -9.21 27.66
N ALA A 179 42.89 -8.89 27.36
CA ALA A 179 43.39 -8.47 26.05
C ALA A 179 44.72 -9.23 25.74
N PRO A 180 45.42 -9.00 24.60
CA PRO A 180 45.52 -10.00 23.54
C PRO A 180 46.96 -10.52 23.30
N GLU A 181 47.11 -11.48 22.37
CA GLU A 181 48.44 -11.92 21.87
C GLU A 181 48.58 -11.78 20.35
N GLU A 182 49.76 -11.33 19.92
CA GLU A 182 50.21 -11.22 18.53
C GLU A 182 51.01 -12.46 18.10
N SER A 183 51.09 -12.77 16.80
CA SER A 183 52.35 -13.22 16.17
C SER A 183 52.29 -13.26 14.63
N GLU A 184 53.29 -12.63 14.01
CA GLU A 184 53.77 -12.83 12.63
C GLU A 184 55.05 -13.71 12.68
N PRO A 185 55.49 -14.41 11.60
CA PRO A 185 56.15 -13.75 10.44
C PRO A 185 56.07 -14.48 9.07
N ALA A 186 56.68 -13.88 8.04
CA ALA A 186 56.93 -14.42 6.68
C ALA A 186 58.46 -14.68 6.46
N PRO A 187 59.04 -14.87 5.23
CA PRO A 187 58.52 -15.26 3.90
C PRO A 187 59.37 -16.36 3.19
N GLU A 188 58.98 -16.85 1.98
CA GLU A 188 59.92 -17.39 0.97
C GLU A 188 59.33 -17.37 -0.47
N ALA A 189 60.16 -17.54 -1.52
CA ALA A 189 59.82 -17.20 -2.92
C ALA A 189 60.25 -18.26 -3.96
N VAL A 190 59.56 -18.33 -5.11
CA VAL A 190 60.02 -19.02 -6.35
C VAL A 190 59.50 -18.27 -7.61
N GLU A 191 60.31 -18.24 -8.67
CA GLU A 191 60.06 -17.61 -9.98
C GLU A 191 59.38 -18.57 -10.99
N GLU A 192 58.69 -18.06 -12.03
CA GLU A 192 59.11 -18.20 -13.45
C GLU A 192 58.14 -17.56 -14.48
N SER A 193 58.65 -17.38 -15.71
CA SER A 193 58.12 -16.70 -16.90
C SER A 193 56.79 -17.29 -17.50
N SER A 194 55.98 -16.56 -18.27
CA SER A 194 56.28 -16.19 -19.68
C SER A 194 55.28 -15.22 -20.35
N GLN A 195 55.81 -14.27 -21.14
CA GLN A 195 55.20 -13.65 -22.35
C GLN A 195 55.67 -14.45 -23.61
N PRO A 196 55.21 -14.22 -24.87
CA PRO A 196 54.49 -13.06 -25.46
C PRO A 196 53.17 -13.49 -26.18
N ALA A 197 52.52 -12.82 -27.16
CA ALA A 197 52.84 -11.65 -27.98
C ALA A 197 51.57 -10.92 -28.51
N SER A 198 51.77 -9.76 -29.16
CA SER A 198 50.76 -9.07 -30.00
C SER A 198 50.76 -9.59 -31.45
N PRO A 199 49.77 -9.18 -32.27
CA PRO A 199 50.15 -8.15 -33.25
C PRO A 199 49.11 -7.02 -33.39
N ALA A 200 49.62 -5.84 -33.77
CA ALA A 200 48.81 -4.75 -34.29
C ALA A 200 48.52 -4.95 -35.79
N LEU A 201 47.48 -4.27 -36.29
CA LEU A 201 47.58 -3.60 -37.60
C LEU A 201 46.67 -2.36 -37.62
N ASP A 202 47.21 -1.32 -38.24
CA ASP A 202 46.63 0.02 -38.43
C ASP A 202 46.15 0.17 -39.89
N LEU A 203 45.59 1.33 -40.21
CA LEU A 203 45.43 1.98 -41.53
C LEU A 203 44.01 2.10 -42.15
N LEU A 204 43.56 3.37 -42.12
CA LEU A 204 43.07 4.16 -43.27
C LEU A 204 41.66 3.95 -43.88
N ALA A 205 40.78 4.89 -43.48
CA ALA A 205 40.19 5.92 -44.37
C ALA A 205 39.08 5.53 -45.41
N PRO A 206 38.32 6.52 -45.96
CA PRO A 206 36.89 6.33 -46.29
C PRO A 206 36.50 6.48 -47.79
N ALA A 207 35.18 6.62 -48.04
CA ALA A 207 34.43 6.81 -49.30
C ALA A 207 33.71 5.52 -49.81
N THR A 208 32.60 5.53 -50.57
CA THR A 208 31.85 6.62 -51.27
C THR A 208 30.37 6.23 -51.46
N ALA A 209 29.51 7.15 -51.88
CA ALA A 209 28.12 6.89 -52.27
C ALA A 209 27.94 6.67 -53.78
N VAL A 210 27.08 5.71 -54.18
CA VAL A 210 26.46 5.46 -55.51
C VAL A 210 25.19 4.63 -55.20
N ALA A 211 23.92 4.99 -55.45
CA ALA A 211 23.19 5.60 -56.58
C ALA A 211 22.82 4.60 -57.71
N GLU A 212 21.50 4.38 -57.90
CA GLU A 212 20.85 3.77 -59.09
C GLU A 212 21.18 2.27 -59.35
N ASP A 213 20.24 1.40 -59.75
CA ASP A 213 19.39 1.52 -60.95
C ASP A 213 18.08 0.67 -60.88
N ARG A 214 17.15 0.92 -61.81
CA ARG A 214 15.92 0.13 -62.08
C ARG A 214 16.13 -0.81 -63.28
N PRO A 215 15.33 -1.89 -63.41
CA PRO A 215 14.18 -1.85 -64.36
C PRO A 215 12.91 -2.49 -63.75
N ALA A 216 11.65 -2.17 -64.11
CA ALA A 216 11.01 -1.69 -65.35
C ALA A 216 10.45 -2.82 -66.27
N GLU A 217 9.28 -3.33 -65.90
CA GLU A 217 8.19 -3.93 -66.72
C GLU A 217 6.90 -3.43 -65.99
N ASP A 218 5.93 -2.67 -66.52
CA ASP A 218 5.32 -2.53 -67.87
C ASP A 218 4.67 -3.84 -68.35
N ASP A 219 3.39 -3.94 -68.73
CA ASP A 219 2.24 -3.01 -68.74
C ASP A 219 0.94 -3.86 -68.84
N THR A 220 -0.23 -3.21 -68.91
CA THR A 220 -1.59 -3.74 -69.18
C THR A 220 -2.32 -4.39 -68.01
N GLY A 221 -3.59 -4.06 -67.72
CA GLY A 221 -4.46 -3.02 -68.31
C GLY A 221 -5.89 -3.13 -67.78
N THR A 222 -6.74 -2.13 -68.05
CA THR A 222 -8.21 -2.09 -67.83
C THR A 222 -8.72 -2.48 -66.42
N GLY A 223 -9.33 -1.61 -65.62
CA GLY A 223 -10.14 -0.44 -65.96
C GLY A 223 -11.63 -0.79 -65.90
N GLU A 224 -12.20 -0.76 -64.70
CA GLU A 224 -13.64 -0.62 -64.45
C GLU A 224 -13.85 0.02 -63.07
N ASP A 225 -14.86 0.87 -62.97
CA ASP A 225 -15.08 1.86 -61.91
C ASP A 225 -16.45 1.59 -61.27
N GLU A 226 -16.47 1.00 -60.08
CA GLU A 226 -17.70 0.81 -59.29
C GLU A 226 -17.55 1.35 -57.87
N THR A 227 -18.18 2.50 -57.64
CA THR A 227 -18.31 3.14 -56.33
C THR A 227 -19.44 2.50 -55.52
N PRO A 228 -19.24 2.10 -54.25
CA PRO A 228 -20.33 1.60 -53.41
C PRO A 228 -21.27 2.74 -52.97
N PRO A 229 -22.60 2.57 -52.98
CA PRO A 229 -23.56 3.65 -52.75
C PRO A 229 -23.78 3.98 -51.27
N GLU A 230 -24.04 5.27 -51.00
CA GLU A 230 -24.46 5.78 -49.68
C GLU A 230 -25.86 5.25 -49.27
N PRO A 231 -26.10 4.96 -47.98
CA PRO A 231 -27.44 4.65 -47.48
C PRO A 231 -28.30 5.92 -47.34
N ALA A 232 -29.42 5.96 -48.06
CA ALA A 232 -30.33 7.09 -48.09
C ALA A 232 -31.02 7.36 -46.73
N MET A 233 -30.95 8.61 -46.25
CA MET A 233 -31.73 9.06 -45.09
C MET A 233 -33.22 9.24 -45.45
N THR A 234 -34.09 8.46 -44.82
CA THR A 234 -35.55 8.62 -44.91
C THR A 234 -36.06 9.69 -43.95
N ARG A 235 -36.70 10.71 -44.53
CA ARG A 235 -37.36 11.83 -43.86
C ARG A 235 -38.73 11.40 -43.30
N PRO A 236 -39.06 11.66 -42.02
CA PRO A 236 -40.41 11.46 -41.50
C PRO A 236 -41.37 12.56 -41.96
N GLU A 237 -42.57 12.20 -42.42
CA GLU A 237 -43.70 13.12 -42.59
C GLU A 237 -44.56 13.23 -41.31
N PRO A 238 -45.29 14.34 -41.11
CA PRO A 238 -46.01 14.62 -39.87
C PRO A 238 -47.38 13.94 -39.80
N GLN A 239 -47.75 13.41 -38.62
CA GLN A 239 -49.12 12.97 -38.34
C GLN A 239 -50.05 14.15 -38.00
N PRO A 240 -51.34 14.10 -38.43
CA PRO A 240 -52.28 15.21 -38.28
C PRO A 240 -52.95 15.26 -36.90
N ALA A 241 -53.34 16.48 -36.50
CA ALA A 241 -54.12 16.72 -35.30
C ALA A 241 -55.60 16.33 -35.47
N SER A 242 -56.21 15.82 -34.39
CA SER A 242 -57.67 15.74 -34.24
C SER A 242 -58.11 16.43 -32.95
N HIS A 243 -59.03 17.39 -33.10
CA HIS A 243 -59.57 18.19 -32.00
C HIS A 243 -60.66 17.45 -31.19
N ARG A 244 -61.00 18.07 -30.05
CA ARG A 244 -62.36 18.30 -29.48
C ARG A 244 -62.95 17.18 -28.57
N THR A 245 -63.69 17.47 -27.47
CA THR A 245 -64.09 18.75 -26.83
C THR A 245 -64.31 18.59 -25.31
N SER A 246 -64.23 19.74 -24.61
CA SER A 246 -64.64 20.01 -23.23
C SER A 246 -66.01 19.47 -22.75
N THR A 247 -66.10 19.16 -21.45
CA THR A 247 -67.22 19.59 -20.59
C THR A 247 -66.70 19.98 -19.20
N ALA A 248 -67.25 21.02 -18.60
CA ALA A 248 -66.85 21.54 -17.29
C ALA A 248 -68.05 21.59 -16.31
N VAL A 249 -67.79 21.34 -15.01
CA VAL A 249 -68.64 21.75 -13.89
C VAL A 249 -67.73 22.23 -12.76
N ALA A 250 -68.16 23.25 -12.01
CA ALA A 250 -67.30 24.05 -11.12
C ALA A 250 -67.66 23.94 -9.62
N ARG A 251 -66.78 24.56 -8.81
CA ARG A 251 -66.90 24.95 -7.39
C ARG A 251 -66.64 23.88 -6.31
N GLY A 252 -65.52 24.09 -5.61
CA GLY A 252 -65.25 23.63 -4.25
C GLY A 252 -64.11 24.48 -3.66
N THR A 253 -64.44 25.45 -2.80
CA THR A 253 -63.46 26.36 -2.18
C THR A 253 -62.80 25.70 -0.96
N GLY A 254 -61.47 25.65 -0.94
CA GLY A 254 -60.71 25.24 0.25
C GLY A 254 -59.22 25.11 -0.04
N SER A 255 -58.41 26.04 0.47
CA SER A 255 -56.95 25.98 0.37
C SER A 255 -56.36 24.98 1.37
N PRO A 256 -55.42 24.13 0.96
CA PRO A 256 -54.37 23.63 1.83
C PRO A 256 -53.04 24.34 1.54
N VAL A 257 -52.34 24.73 2.60
CA VAL A 257 -50.98 25.26 2.52
C VAL A 257 -50.03 24.13 2.15
N PHE A 258 -49.26 24.30 1.06
CA PHE A 258 -48.15 23.40 0.73
C PHE A 258 -46.81 24.01 1.21
N PRO A 259 -45.89 23.20 1.77
CA PRO A 259 -44.57 23.68 2.17
C PRO A 259 -43.69 24.01 0.93
N PRO A 260 -42.68 24.88 1.08
CA PRO A 260 -41.83 25.29 -0.04
C PRO A 260 -40.98 24.12 -0.55
N MET A 261 -40.90 23.98 -1.87
CA MET A 261 -39.93 23.07 -2.51
C MET A 261 -38.50 23.61 -2.32
N PRO A 262 -37.50 22.75 -2.05
CA PRO A 262 -36.10 23.17 -2.02
C PRO A 262 -35.64 23.64 -3.39
N ALA A 263 -34.77 24.64 -3.41
CA ALA A 263 -34.35 25.34 -4.61
C ALA A 263 -33.47 24.49 -5.54
N THR A 264 -33.57 24.80 -6.83
CA THR A 264 -32.65 24.36 -7.90
C THR A 264 -31.20 24.57 -7.46
N MET A 265 -30.39 23.51 -7.40
CA MET A 265 -28.98 23.64 -7.04
C MET A 265 -28.22 24.32 -8.17
N THR A 266 -27.83 25.57 -7.93
CA THR A 266 -26.84 26.28 -8.73
C THR A 266 -25.45 25.70 -8.47
N GLN A 267 -24.71 25.54 -9.55
CA GLN A 267 -23.28 25.25 -9.58
C GLN A 267 -22.52 26.29 -8.75
N ASP A 268 -21.79 25.86 -7.71
CA ASP A 268 -21.17 26.75 -6.72
C ASP A 268 -19.64 26.78 -6.88
N ASP A 269 -19.18 27.56 -7.86
CA ASP A 269 -17.78 27.96 -8.00
C ASP A 269 -17.47 29.12 -7.02
N SER A 270 -17.08 28.80 -5.78
CA SER A 270 -16.45 29.79 -4.91
C SER A 270 -15.28 29.25 -4.07
N THR A 271 -14.08 29.71 -4.41
CA THR A 271 -12.85 29.48 -3.66
C THR A 271 -12.80 30.34 -2.39
N ASN A 272 -12.27 29.77 -1.30
CA ASN A 272 -11.83 30.47 -0.09
C ASN A 272 -12.88 31.26 0.73
N ALA A 273 -14.10 30.73 0.88
CA ALA A 273 -14.90 31.04 2.06
C ALA A 273 -14.23 30.44 3.33
N TYR A 274 -14.02 31.24 4.38
CA TYR A 274 -13.58 30.75 5.69
C TYR A 274 -14.73 30.00 6.37
N TRP A 275 -14.70 28.66 6.32
CA TRP A 275 -15.73 27.76 6.87
C TRP A 275 -15.77 27.75 8.40
N LYS A 276 -16.28 28.85 9.00
CA LYS A 276 -16.58 28.94 10.43
C LYS A 276 -17.88 28.20 10.77
N GLY A 277 -17.78 26.90 11.07
CA GLY A 277 -18.80 26.17 11.83
C GLY A 277 -19.33 24.88 11.22
N ASP A 278 -18.88 24.48 10.03
CA ASP A 278 -19.37 23.25 9.41
C ASP A 278 -18.74 21.97 9.97
N ARG A 279 -19.51 20.88 9.86
CA ARG A 279 -19.19 19.57 10.43
C ARG A 279 -17.95 18.98 9.76
N MET A 280 -16.91 18.76 10.56
CA MET A 280 -15.59 18.32 10.10
C MET A 280 -15.56 16.79 9.96
N LEU A 281 -15.46 16.28 8.73
CA LEU A 281 -15.38 14.84 8.45
C LEU A 281 -13.97 14.30 8.71
N GLY A 282 -13.84 12.98 8.78
CA GLY A 282 -12.56 12.27 8.83
C GLY A 282 -11.94 12.03 7.46
N THR A 283 -10.66 11.63 7.47
CA THR A 283 -9.85 11.37 6.27
C THR A 283 -9.23 9.99 6.38
N ILE A 284 -9.24 9.23 5.29
CA ILE A 284 -8.56 7.94 5.18
C ILE A 284 -7.35 8.08 4.26
N PHE A 285 -6.20 7.56 4.66
CA PHE A 285 -5.02 7.38 3.82
C PHE A 285 -4.79 5.89 3.61
N VAL A 286 -4.50 5.49 2.36
CA VAL A 286 -3.99 4.16 2.03
C VAL A 286 -2.58 4.34 1.47
N LEU A 287 -1.57 3.95 2.26
CA LEU A 287 -0.17 4.22 1.95
C LEU A 287 0.82 3.17 2.46
N ASN A 288 1.92 3.01 1.74
CA ASN A 288 3.10 2.19 2.00
C ASN A 288 4.03 2.45 0.82
N ASP A 289 5.32 2.76 0.99
CA ASP A 289 6.19 3.03 -0.16
C ASP A 289 6.40 1.80 -1.06
N ARG A 290 6.27 0.57 -0.55
CA ARG A 290 6.39 -0.66 -1.33
C ARG A 290 5.29 -0.76 -2.40
N GLY A 291 5.70 -0.82 -3.67
CA GLY A 291 4.81 -1.14 -4.80
C GLY A 291 4.30 -2.59 -4.73
N GLY A 292 3.10 -2.84 -5.24
CA GLY A 292 2.52 -4.20 -5.36
C GLY A 292 1.76 -4.73 -4.13
N VAL A 293 1.83 -4.07 -2.96
CA VAL A 293 1.24 -4.56 -1.70
C VAL A 293 -0.30 -4.51 -1.62
N GLY A 294 -0.99 -4.04 -2.66
CA GLY A 294 -2.45 -3.98 -2.72
C GLY A 294 -3.11 -2.66 -2.28
N LYS A 295 -2.37 -1.54 -2.23
CA LYS A 295 -2.91 -0.19 -1.93
C LYS A 295 -4.17 0.15 -2.73
N THR A 296 -4.02 0.21 -4.05
CA THR A 296 -5.13 0.49 -4.99
C THR A 296 -6.29 -0.51 -4.84
N LEU A 297 -6.03 -1.78 -4.48
CA LEU A 297 -7.08 -2.78 -4.25
C LEU A 297 -7.85 -2.52 -2.94
N LEU A 298 -7.15 -2.17 -1.87
CA LEU A 298 -7.76 -1.77 -0.59
C LEU A 298 -8.60 -0.49 -0.76
N SER A 299 -8.06 0.50 -1.47
CA SER A 299 -8.78 1.72 -1.85
C SER A 299 -10.03 1.41 -2.67
N HIS A 300 -9.96 0.47 -3.61
CA HIS A 300 -11.10 -0.02 -4.38
C HIS A 300 -12.16 -0.69 -3.50
N HIS A 301 -11.78 -1.50 -2.50
CA HIS A 301 -12.72 -2.07 -1.53
C HIS A 301 -13.39 -0.99 -0.65
N LEU A 302 -12.64 0.05 -0.22
CA LEU A 302 -13.19 1.18 0.51
C LEU A 302 -14.22 1.94 -0.33
N MET A 303 -13.91 2.24 -1.59
CA MET A 303 -14.84 2.87 -2.53
C MET A 303 -16.11 2.05 -2.76
N ALA A 304 -15.97 0.75 -3.06
CA ALA A 304 -17.11 -0.12 -3.29
C ALA A 304 -17.98 -0.29 -2.03
N THR A 305 -17.35 -0.37 -0.85
CA THR A 305 -18.08 -0.41 0.43
C THR A 305 -18.85 0.89 0.66
N ALA A 306 -18.20 2.06 0.46
CA ALA A 306 -18.84 3.36 0.59
C ALA A 306 -20.05 3.49 -0.36
N MET A 307 -19.91 3.11 -1.63
CA MET A 307 -21.00 3.12 -2.61
C MET A 307 -22.16 2.21 -2.22
N LEU A 308 -21.87 0.98 -1.78
CA LEU A 308 -22.90 0.02 -1.31
C LEU A 308 -23.60 0.46 -0.02
N GLU A 309 -22.99 1.36 0.76
CA GLU A 309 -23.54 1.93 2.00
C GLU A 309 -24.10 3.36 1.81
N GLY A 310 -24.15 3.85 0.56
CA GLY A 310 -24.71 5.17 0.22
C GLY A 310 -23.83 6.36 0.64
N LEU A 311 -22.57 6.12 1.00
CA LEU A 311 -21.60 7.12 1.44
C LEU A 311 -20.88 7.74 0.23
N GLN A 312 -20.85 9.07 0.16
CA GLN A 312 -20.16 9.80 -0.91
C GLN A 312 -18.68 10.00 -0.60
N LEU A 313 -17.88 8.94 -0.80
CA LEU A 313 -16.43 8.99 -0.66
C LEU A 313 -15.78 9.56 -1.93
N LYS A 314 -15.15 10.73 -1.80
CA LYS A 314 -14.26 11.29 -2.83
C LYS A 314 -12.85 10.73 -2.65
N VAL A 315 -12.16 10.42 -3.74
CA VAL A 315 -10.81 9.87 -3.71
C VAL A 315 -9.83 10.82 -4.39
N VAL A 316 -8.62 10.91 -3.85
CA VAL A 316 -7.49 11.56 -4.50
C VAL A 316 -6.42 10.48 -4.73
N GLU A 317 -6.14 10.18 -5.99
CA GLU A 317 -5.16 9.17 -6.42
C GLU A 317 -3.83 9.86 -6.75
N TYR A 318 -2.83 9.68 -5.90
CA TYR A 318 -1.46 10.11 -6.16
C TYR A 318 -0.67 8.95 -6.77
N GLU A 319 -0.50 8.92 -8.08
CA GLU A 319 0.19 7.84 -8.80
C GLU A 319 0.75 8.35 -10.13
N VAL A 320 1.75 7.67 -10.71
CA VAL A 320 2.36 8.06 -12.00
C VAL A 320 1.38 7.88 -13.17
N ASN A 321 0.54 6.86 -13.10
CA ASN A 321 -0.45 6.46 -14.10
C ASN A 321 -1.81 6.22 -13.42
N GLU A 322 -2.90 6.70 -14.02
CA GLU A 322 -4.27 6.49 -13.55
C GLU A 322 -4.63 5.00 -13.40
N ARG A 323 -5.18 4.62 -12.24
CA ARG A 323 -5.77 3.28 -12.03
C ARG A 323 -7.21 3.39 -11.53
N LEU A 324 -7.43 4.08 -10.42
CA LEU A 324 -8.78 4.31 -9.88
C LEU A 324 -9.53 5.35 -10.73
N ALA A 325 -8.86 6.44 -11.12
CA ALA A 325 -9.45 7.46 -12.00
C ALA A 325 -9.92 6.86 -13.34
N ARG A 326 -9.16 5.92 -13.89
CA ARG A 326 -9.52 5.18 -15.12
C ARG A 326 -10.77 4.31 -14.96
N LEU A 327 -11.05 3.79 -13.76
CA LEU A 327 -12.19 2.92 -13.49
C LEU A 327 -13.46 3.70 -13.09
N PHE A 328 -13.30 4.79 -12.35
CA PHE A 328 -14.41 5.52 -11.72
C PHE A 328 -14.71 6.89 -12.33
N GLY A 329 -13.77 7.45 -13.11
CA GLY A 329 -13.88 8.78 -13.72
C GLY A 329 -13.51 9.92 -12.76
N PRO A 330 -13.25 11.12 -13.32
CA PRO A 330 -12.79 12.30 -12.57
C PRO A 330 -13.83 12.82 -11.56
N ASP A 331 -15.12 12.51 -11.76
CA ASP A 331 -16.19 12.91 -10.85
C ASP A 331 -16.11 12.23 -9.47
N VAL A 332 -15.39 11.10 -9.37
CA VAL A 332 -15.25 10.32 -8.12
C VAL A 332 -13.80 10.32 -7.63
N VAL A 333 -12.84 10.24 -8.55
CA VAL A 333 -11.41 10.13 -8.26
C VAL A 333 -10.64 11.26 -8.95
N GLU A 334 -10.06 12.14 -8.14
CA GLU A 334 -9.13 13.17 -8.61
C GLU A 334 -7.73 12.55 -8.78
N HIS A 335 -7.21 12.45 -10.01
CA HIS A 335 -5.84 11.98 -10.24
C HIS A 335 -4.84 13.13 -10.08
N ARG A 336 -3.94 13.01 -9.10
CA ARG A 336 -2.80 13.91 -8.90
C ARG A 336 -1.54 13.23 -9.40
N ARG A 337 -1.26 13.44 -10.68
CA ARG A 337 -0.13 12.81 -11.37
C ARG A 337 1.21 13.19 -10.75
N ILE A 338 1.93 12.20 -10.26
CA ILE A 338 3.34 12.33 -9.88
C ILE A 338 4.17 12.20 -11.16
N THR A 339 4.78 13.30 -11.60
CA THR A 339 5.62 13.34 -12.80
C THR A 339 7.09 13.10 -12.47
N GLN A 340 7.88 12.74 -13.48
CA GLN A 340 9.34 12.71 -13.33
C GLN A 340 9.90 14.12 -13.09
N ASP A 341 9.25 15.16 -13.65
CA ASP A 341 9.61 16.56 -13.39
C ASP A 341 9.30 16.99 -11.94
N PHE A 342 8.28 16.43 -11.30
CA PHE A 342 8.06 16.59 -9.86
C PHE A 342 9.22 15.97 -9.05
N MET A 343 9.71 14.79 -9.45
CA MET A 343 10.91 14.20 -8.85
C MET A 343 12.18 15.05 -9.12
N ASN A 344 12.27 15.74 -10.26
CA ASN A 344 13.36 16.67 -10.57
C ASN A 344 13.24 18.00 -9.78
N MET A 345 12.02 18.50 -9.56
CA MET A 345 11.73 19.68 -8.74
C MET A 345 12.12 19.50 -7.26
N MET A 346 12.35 18.27 -6.78
CA MET A 346 12.96 18.02 -5.47
C MET A 346 14.37 18.63 -5.32
N GLY A 347 15.03 19.02 -6.42
CA GLY A 347 16.28 19.79 -6.39
C GLY A 347 16.12 21.28 -6.03
N SER A 348 14.91 21.83 -6.16
CA SER A 348 14.54 23.20 -5.80
C SER A 348 13.54 23.17 -4.65
N GLY A 349 14.00 23.44 -3.43
CA GLY A 349 13.25 23.16 -2.20
C GLY A 349 11.80 23.66 -2.17
N ASP A 350 11.54 24.86 -2.67
CA ASP A 350 10.24 25.52 -2.55
C ASP A 350 9.11 24.81 -3.30
N GLY A 351 9.34 24.42 -4.57
CA GLY A 351 8.30 23.81 -5.42
C GLY A 351 7.84 22.42 -4.98
N PHE A 352 8.63 21.73 -4.16
CA PHE A 352 8.23 20.47 -3.52
C PHE A 352 7.15 20.70 -2.44
N TYR A 353 7.30 21.75 -1.64
CA TYR A 353 6.34 22.06 -0.58
C TYR A 353 5.05 22.65 -1.15
N GLU A 354 5.13 23.55 -2.14
CA GLU A 354 3.95 24.14 -2.81
C GLU A 354 2.97 23.09 -3.36
N PHE A 355 3.47 21.99 -3.93
CA PHE A 355 2.64 20.87 -4.41
C PHE A 355 1.87 20.18 -3.28
N TRP A 356 2.53 19.94 -2.15
CA TRP A 356 1.93 19.26 -1.01
C TRP A 356 1.05 20.19 -0.15
N ASP A 357 1.33 21.50 -0.12
CA ASP A 357 0.51 22.49 0.59
C ASP A 357 -0.95 22.51 0.10
N LEU A 358 -1.21 22.06 -1.13
CA LEU A 358 -2.55 21.83 -1.67
C LEU A 358 -3.38 20.85 -0.81
N ILE A 359 -2.75 19.87 -0.14
CA ILE A 359 -3.44 18.88 0.69
C ILE A 359 -3.93 19.48 2.02
N GLY A 360 -3.21 20.45 2.60
CA GLY A 360 -3.47 20.98 3.95
C GLY A 360 -4.92 21.47 4.15
N PRO A 361 -5.41 22.40 3.33
CA PRO A 361 -6.80 22.87 3.37
C PRO A 361 -7.85 21.78 3.12
N GLU A 362 -7.47 20.66 2.51
CA GLU A 362 -8.35 19.53 2.20
C GLU A 362 -8.45 18.56 3.38
N LEU A 363 -7.35 18.36 4.12
CA LEU A 363 -7.34 17.60 5.38
C LEU A 363 -8.17 18.27 6.48
N GLN A 364 -8.30 19.60 6.44
CA GLN A 364 -9.24 20.32 7.31
C GLN A 364 -10.69 19.86 7.00
N ARG A 365 -11.13 19.93 5.74
CA ARG A 365 -12.50 19.53 5.31
C ARG A 365 -12.80 18.05 5.59
N GLY A 366 -11.85 17.17 5.29
CA GLY A 366 -12.05 15.71 5.36
C GLY A 366 -13.02 15.17 4.31
N GLY A 367 -13.60 14.00 4.57
CA GLY A 367 -14.55 13.31 3.69
C GLY A 367 -13.88 12.64 2.48
N ARG A 368 -12.58 12.36 2.58
CA ARG A 368 -11.74 11.93 1.47
C ARG A 368 -10.92 10.68 1.79
N LEU A 369 -10.66 9.90 0.75
CA LEU A 369 -9.67 8.83 0.72
C LEU A 369 -8.48 9.28 -0.14
N TYR A 370 -7.26 9.09 0.37
CA TYR A 370 -6.03 9.29 -0.38
C TYR A 370 -5.40 7.94 -0.71
N ASP A 371 -5.37 7.56 -2.00
CA ASP A 371 -4.62 6.39 -2.49
C ASP A 371 -3.24 6.87 -2.95
N PHE A 372 -2.19 6.50 -2.22
CA PHE A 372 -0.82 6.83 -2.60
C PHE A 372 -0.20 5.64 -3.34
N GLY A 373 0.48 5.91 -4.46
CA GLY A 373 1.25 4.93 -5.23
C GLY A 373 2.55 4.48 -4.54
N GLY A 374 3.42 3.81 -5.29
CA GLY A 374 4.74 3.41 -4.78
C GLY A 374 5.67 4.61 -4.53
N ASN A 375 6.46 4.56 -3.46
CA ASN A 375 7.48 5.56 -3.07
C ASN A 375 6.96 7.00 -2.81
N ILE A 376 5.65 7.22 -2.77
CA ILE A 376 5.04 8.56 -2.61
C ILE A 376 4.86 8.95 -1.14
N SER A 377 4.68 7.98 -0.24
CA SER A 377 4.34 8.27 1.15
C SER A 377 5.49 8.89 1.91
N GLN A 378 6.74 8.52 1.60
CA GLN A 378 7.93 9.19 2.14
C GLN A 378 7.89 10.71 1.95
N TRP A 379 7.47 11.19 0.78
CA TRP A 379 7.41 12.62 0.46
C TRP A 379 6.33 13.35 1.25
N PHE A 380 5.14 12.75 1.35
CA PHE A 380 4.06 13.27 2.18
C PHE A 380 4.50 13.40 3.65
N PHE A 381 5.15 12.39 4.22
CA PHE A 381 5.66 12.47 5.59
C PHE A 381 6.74 13.55 5.74
N ASN A 382 7.66 13.69 4.79
CA ASN A 382 8.67 14.74 4.82
C ASN A 382 8.04 16.15 4.78
N TRP A 383 6.99 16.36 3.99
CA TRP A 383 6.20 17.60 4.00
C TRP A 383 5.51 17.79 5.35
N ALA A 384 4.82 16.77 5.86
CA ALA A 384 4.08 16.83 7.12
C ALA A 384 4.99 17.16 8.33
N GLU A 385 6.19 16.59 8.37
CA GLU A 385 7.18 16.79 9.44
C GLU A 385 7.70 18.23 9.52
N VAL A 386 7.67 19.01 8.42
CA VAL A 386 8.23 20.38 8.40
C VAL A 386 7.20 21.49 8.16
N SER A 387 6.03 21.17 7.61
CA SER A 387 5.02 22.16 7.17
C SER A 387 3.91 22.41 8.20
N GLY A 388 4.10 21.96 9.45
CA GLY A 388 3.13 22.10 10.53
C GLY A 388 1.85 21.30 10.27
N PHE A 389 1.96 19.99 10.04
CA PHE A 389 0.80 19.12 9.77
C PHE A 389 -0.31 19.24 10.83
N ASP A 390 0.08 19.41 12.10
CA ASP A 390 -0.78 19.62 13.26
C ASP A 390 -1.68 20.88 13.15
N TYR A 391 -1.26 21.90 12.39
CA TYR A 391 -2.09 23.06 12.06
C TYR A 391 -3.37 22.67 11.30
N TYR A 392 -3.29 21.66 10.44
CA TYR A 392 -4.41 21.21 9.61
C TYR A 392 -5.28 20.15 10.28
N VAL A 393 -4.68 19.26 11.09
CA VAL A 393 -5.36 18.05 11.59
C VAL A 393 -5.37 17.89 13.11
N GLY A 394 -4.70 18.76 13.87
CA GLY A 394 -4.49 18.57 15.31
C GLY A 394 -3.52 17.40 15.58
N GLU A 395 -3.83 16.58 16.58
CA GLU A 395 -3.05 15.37 16.86
C GLU A 395 -3.46 14.17 15.96
N GLY A 396 -4.37 14.41 15.00
CA GLY A 396 -4.78 13.44 14.00
C GLY A 396 -6.03 12.65 14.38
N GLU A 397 -6.84 13.07 15.37
CA GLU A 397 -8.02 12.34 15.86
C GLU A 397 -9.05 11.96 14.77
N ARG A 398 -9.06 12.68 13.65
CA ARG A 398 -9.95 12.48 12.49
C ARG A 398 -9.30 11.68 11.35
N LEU A 399 -8.06 11.23 11.51
CA LEU A 399 -7.30 10.54 10.47
C LEU A 399 -7.29 9.03 10.71
N THR A 400 -7.48 8.27 9.64
CA THR A 400 -7.23 6.83 9.61
C THR A 400 -6.14 6.54 8.58
N PHE A 401 -5.04 5.93 9.00
CA PHE A 401 -3.97 5.47 8.12
C PHE A 401 -4.04 3.96 7.99
N MET A 402 -4.35 3.49 6.79
CA MET A 402 -4.36 2.08 6.43
C MET A 402 -3.07 1.73 5.68
N VAL A 403 -2.27 0.83 6.25
CA VAL A 403 -0.97 0.42 5.74
C VAL A 403 -1.04 -1.05 5.29
N PRO A 404 -1.30 -1.32 4.00
CA PRO A 404 -1.30 -2.68 3.49
C PRO A 404 0.12 -3.23 3.37
N VAL A 405 0.28 -4.48 3.80
CA VAL A 405 1.53 -5.24 3.71
C VAL A 405 1.25 -6.64 3.17
N THR A 406 2.23 -7.22 2.46
CA THR A 406 2.29 -8.65 2.15
C THR A 406 3.37 -9.32 2.99
N VAL A 407 3.44 -10.66 2.96
CA VAL A 407 4.47 -11.45 3.66
C VAL A 407 5.91 -11.25 3.14
N ASP A 408 6.11 -10.44 2.08
CA ASP A 408 7.43 -10.02 1.58
C ASP A 408 8.18 -9.19 2.65
N LEU A 409 9.41 -9.57 2.99
CA LEU A 409 10.19 -8.91 4.05
C LEU A 409 10.34 -7.41 3.82
N ALA A 410 10.52 -6.97 2.58
CA ALA A 410 10.60 -5.55 2.24
C ALA A 410 9.24 -4.85 2.48
N SER A 411 8.12 -5.48 2.12
CA SER A 411 6.78 -4.98 2.43
C SER A 411 6.52 -4.86 3.93
N LEU A 412 6.92 -5.87 4.71
CA LEU A 412 6.75 -5.87 6.17
C LEU A 412 7.55 -4.72 6.79
N SER A 413 8.85 -4.64 6.48
CA SER A 413 9.75 -3.60 7.01
C SER A 413 9.24 -2.19 6.67
N THR A 414 8.93 -1.90 5.39
CA THR A 414 8.42 -0.59 4.98
C THR A 414 7.08 -0.26 5.64
N GLY A 415 6.19 -1.25 5.80
CA GLY A 415 4.91 -1.06 6.48
C GLY A 415 5.05 -0.71 7.97
N MET A 416 5.94 -1.38 8.71
CA MET A 416 6.16 -1.08 10.12
C MET A 416 6.78 0.31 10.31
N THR A 417 7.80 0.69 9.52
CA THR A 417 8.38 2.05 9.55
C THR A 417 7.34 3.11 9.18
N THR A 418 6.42 2.81 8.25
CA THR A 418 5.30 3.70 7.91
C THR A 418 4.39 3.95 9.11
N LEU A 419 4.02 2.91 9.86
CA LEU A 419 3.18 3.03 11.07
C LEU A 419 3.85 3.81 12.21
N GLU A 420 5.18 3.78 12.29
CA GLU A 420 5.97 4.54 13.27
C GLU A 420 6.06 6.03 12.89
N ARG A 421 6.22 6.35 11.60
CA ARG A 421 6.12 7.74 11.12
C ARG A 421 4.74 8.33 11.33
N VAL A 422 3.66 7.57 11.08
CA VAL A 422 2.28 8.02 11.39
C VAL A 422 2.14 8.37 12.86
N ALA A 423 2.62 7.53 13.79
CA ALA A 423 2.57 7.82 15.22
C ALA A 423 3.35 9.09 15.62
N THR A 424 4.37 9.45 14.85
CA THR A 424 5.18 10.66 15.07
C THR A 424 4.45 11.92 14.61
N ILE A 425 3.86 11.92 13.40
CA ILE A 425 3.17 13.11 12.85
C ILE A 425 1.72 13.27 13.30
N ALA A 426 1.08 12.19 13.76
CA ALA A 426 -0.35 12.13 14.06
C ALA A 426 -0.62 11.13 15.21
N PRO A 427 -0.20 11.45 16.45
CA PRO A 427 -0.15 10.48 17.56
C PRO A 427 -1.52 9.93 17.99
N LYS A 428 -2.63 10.62 17.69
CA LYS A 428 -4.00 10.14 17.93
C LYS A 428 -4.71 9.62 16.67
N ALA A 429 -4.03 9.53 15.54
CA ALA A 429 -4.60 8.95 14.33
C ALA A 429 -4.83 7.45 14.49
N LYS A 430 -5.93 6.96 13.91
CA LYS A 430 -6.22 5.52 13.87
C LYS A 430 -5.28 4.84 12.89
N ARG A 431 -4.38 4.01 13.42
CA ARG A 431 -3.44 3.21 12.62
C ARG A 431 -4.02 1.83 12.37
N VAL A 432 -4.02 1.40 11.11
CA VAL A 432 -4.59 0.12 10.67
C VAL A 432 -3.56 -0.60 9.80
N LEU A 433 -3.03 -1.72 10.27
CA LEU A 433 -2.22 -2.63 9.48
C LEU A 433 -3.16 -3.55 8.68
N VAL A 434 -2.96 -3.65 7.37
CA VAL A 434 -3.79 -4.49 6.49
C VAL A 434 -2.95 -5.65 5.97
N GLU A 435 -3.13 -6.83 6.55
CA GLU A 435 -2.40 -8.04 6.19
C GLU A 435 -2.99 -8.64 4.90
N ASN A 436 -2.40 -8.29 3.75
CA ASN A 436 -2.79 -8.74 2.42
C ASN A 436 -2.19 -10.12 2.10
N GLY A 437 -3.00 -11.17 2.21
CA GLY A 437 -2.60 -12.56 2.02
C GLY A 437 -2.29 -12.97 0.58
N PHE A 438 -2.29 -12.05 -0.39
CA PHE A 438 -2.05 -12.37 -1.81
C PHE A 438 -0.71 -13.07 -2.08
N SER A 439 0.33 -12.80 -1.29
CA SER A 439 1.65 -13.44 -1.44
C SER A 439 1.86 -14.65 -0.50
N GLY A 440 0.83 -15.07 0.25
CA GLY A 440 0.90 -16.16 1.22
C GLY A 440 0.24 -15.81 2.57
N PRO A 441 -0.04 -16.83 3.41
CA PRO A 441 -0.68 -16.64 4.70
C PRO A 441 0.27 -16.02 5.73
N PHE A 442 -0.24 -15.17 6.62
CA PHE A 442 0.56 -14.53 7.68
C PHE A 442 0.86 -15.44 8.87
N SER A 443 0.20 -16.61 8.99
CA SER A 443 0.48 -17.59 10.05
C SER A 443 1.92 -18.14 10.00
N GLN A 444 2.54 -18.19 8.81
CA GLN A 444 3.95 -18.57 8.67
C GLN A 444 4.94 -17.58 9.33
N LEU A 445 4.45 -16.43 9.81
CA LEU A 445 5.25 -15.37 10.44
C LEU A 445 5.04 -15.28 11.96
N GLU A 446 4.27 -16.18 12.59
CA GLU A 446 3.90 -16.09 14.02
C GLU A 446 5.11 -15.97 14.98
N ASP A 447 6.22 -16.68 14.72
CA ASP A 447 7.45 -16.60 15.53
C ASP A 447 8.39 -15.43 15.17
N SER A 448 8.08 -14.70 14.10
CA SER A 448 8.97 -13.69 13.51
C SER A 448 9.07 -12.39 14.31
N GLN A 449 10.12 -11.61 14.05
CA GLN A 449 10.25 -10.24 14.60
C GLN A 449 9.08 -9.34 14.20
N TYR A 450 8.51 -9.55 13.01
CA TYR A 450 7.32 -8.83 12.55
C TYR A 450 6.11 -9.13 13.46
N ALA A 451 5.84 -10.40 13.77
CA ALA A 451 4.72 -10.76 14.64
C ALA A 451 4.89 -10.21 16.06
N ARG A 452 6.12 -10.22 16.60
CA ARG A 452 6.44 -9.62 17.91
C ARG A 452 6.19 -8.11 17.93
N ARG A 453 6.70 -7.36 16.95
CA ARG A 453 6.48 -5.90 16.85
C ARG A 453 5.02 -5.57 16.56
N LYS A 454 4.31 -6.38 15.74
CA LYS A 454 2.86 -6.27 15.52
C LYS A 454 2.09 -6.42 16.83
N ALA A 455 2.37 -7.46 17.62
CA ALA A 455 1.73 -7.68 18.91
C ALA A 455 1.98 -6.50 19.88
N GLU A 456 3.22 -6.01 19.97
CA GLU A 456 3.55 -4.84 20.79
C GLU A 456 2.76 -3.59 20.37
N MET A 457 2.71 -3.28 19.06
CA MET A 457 1.96 -2.13 18.55
C MET A 457 0.45 -2.24 18.82
N VAL A 458 -0.11 -3.46 18.76
CA VAL A 458 -1.53 -3.71 19.06
C VAL A 458 -1.81 -3.47 20.54
N GLU A 459 -1.04 -4.09 21.43
CA GLU A 459 -1.26 -4.05 22.88
C GLU A 459 -0.95 -2.67 23.49
N ARG A 460 0.17 -2.06 23.11
CA ARG A 460 0.71 -0.86 23.77
C ARG A 460 0.36 0.44 23.05
N GLU A 461 0.17 0.39 21.75
CA GLU A 461 0.02 1.59 20.91
C GLU A 461 -1.33 1.68 20.16
N GLY A 462 -2.25 0.75 20.40
CA GLY A 462 -3.60 0.76 19.83
C GLY A 462 -3.68 0.51 18.32
N LEU A 463 -2.66 -0.13 17.72
CA LEU A 463 -2.71 -0.54 16.32
C LEU A 463 -3.88 -1.49 16.07
N GLN A 464 -4.67 -1.22 15.03
CA GLN A 464 -5.70 -2.13 14.56
C GLN A 464 -5.14 -3.01 13.44
N VAL A 465 -5.53 -4.28 13.38
CA VAL A 465 -5.12 -5.21 12.33
C VAL A 465 -6.36 -5.76 11.64
N ILE A 466 -6.40 -5.69 10.31
CA ILE A 466 -7.40 -6.38 9.49
C ILE A 466 -6.70 -7.26 8.45
N SER A 467 -7.34 -8.37 8.07
CA SER A 467 -6.81 -9.28 7.07
C SER A 467 -7.54 -9.10 5.74
N MET A 468 -6.79 -8.91 4.66
CA MET A 468 -7.30 -8.92 3.29
C MET A 468 -6.88 -10.23 2.63
N GLN A 469 -7.77 -11.22 2.70
CA GLN A 469 -7.57 -12.53 2.08
C GLN A 469 -7.56 -12.42 0.54
N PRO A 470 -6.81 -13.27 -0.18
CA PRO A 470 -6.86 -13.30 -1.64
C PRO A 470 -8.22 -13.82 -2.15
N CYS A 471 -8.71 -13.26 -3.26
CA CYS A 471 -9.86 -13.83 -3.94
C CYS A 471 -9.44 -15.10 -4.70
N THR A 472 -9.88 -16.27 -4.22
CA THR A 472 -9.58 -17.59 -4.82
C THR A 472 -10.56 -18.00 -5.93
N ALA A 473 -11.49 -17.13 -6.30
CA ALA A 473 -12.51 -17.44 -7.31
C ALA A 473 -11.90 -17.65 -8.71
N PRO A 474 -12.26 -18.72 -9.44
CA PRO A 474 -11.76 -18.95 -10.81
C PRO A 474 -12.04 -17.80 -11.79
N ALA A 475 -13.08 -17.00 -11.55
CA ALA A 475 -13.37 -15.80 -12.35
C ALA A 475 -12.49 -14.58 -12.04
N TRP A 476 -11.81 -14.54 -10.90
CA TRP A 476 -11.13 -13.33 -10.43
C TRP A 476 -10.13 -12.77 -11.45
N ALA A 477 -9.34 -13.62 -12.10
CA ALA A 477 -8.38 -13.21 -13.14
C ALA A 477 -9.01 -12.49 -14.35
N ARG A 478 -10.30 -12.72 -14.64
CA ARG A 478 -11.05 -12.01 -15.70
C ARG A 478 -11.76 -10.74 -15.19
N LEU A 479 -11.83 -10.56 -13.87
CA LEU A 479 -12.57 -9.49 -13.20
C LEU A 479 -11.67 -8.40 -12.62
N THR A 480 -10.35 -8.57 -12.60
CA THR A 480 -9.37 -7.60 -12.07
C THR A 480 -9.47 -6.19 -12.67
N GLY A 481 -9.96 -6.05 -13.91
CA GLY A 481 -10.20 -4.77 -14.57
C GLY A 481 -11.62 -4.20 -14.41
N HIS A 482 -12.49 -4.84 -13.65
CA HIS A 482 -13.86 -4.39 -13.39
C HIS A 482 -13.96 -3.68 -12.04
N ARG A 483 -14.95 -2.80 -11.88
CA ARG A 483 -15.21 -2.19 -10.57
C ARG A 483 -15.80 -3.20 -9.59
N LEU A 484 -15.36 -3.18 -8.33
CA LEU A 484 -15.83 -4.13 -7.32
C LEU A 484 -17.32 -3.97 -6.99
N ASP A 485 -17.89 -2.77 -7.08
CA ASP A 485 -19.34 -2.55 -6.93
C ASP A 485 -20.15 -3.15 -8.10
N GLN A 486 -19.60 -3.12 -9.32
CA GLN A 486 -20.19 -3.81 -10.47
C GLN A 486 -20.07 -5.32 -10.31
N VAL A 487 -18.90 -5.83 -9.92
CA VAL A 487 -18.66 -7.26 -9.65
C VAL A 487 -19.60 -7.79 -8.56
N ALA A 488 -19.90 -6.99 -7.53
CA ALA A 488 -20.89 -7.33 -6.48
C ALA A 488 -22.33 -7.48 -6.97
N THR A 489 -22.64 -7.06 -8.21
CA THR A 489 -23.98 -7.14 -8.81
C THR A 489 -24.04 -8.05 -10.04
N MET A 490 -22.92 -8.67 -10.43
CA MET A 490 -22.87 -9.55 -11.60
C MET A 490 -23.73 -10.81 -11.43
N THR A 491 -24.44 -11.18 -12.48
CA THR A 491 -25.19 -12.44 -12.53
C THR A 491 -24.32 -13.59 -13.05
N ARG A 492 -24.80 -14.83 -12.90
CA ARG A 492 -24.16 -16.01 -13.49
C ARG A 492 -24.05 -15.86 -15.00
N GLU A 493 -25.10 -15.31 -15.61
CA GLU A 493 -25.21 -15.07 -17.04
C GLU A 493 -24.15 -14.07 -17.53
N ASP A 494 -23.76 -13.08 -16.71
CA ASP A 494 -22.69 -12.14 -17.04
C ASP A 494 -21.31 -12.80 -17.03
N LEU A 495 -21.02 -13.65 -16.05
CA LEU A 495 -19.78 -14.43 -16.07
C LEU A 495 -19.74 -15.44 -17.23
N VAL A 496 -20.88 -15.99 -17.64
CA VAL A 496 -20.97 -16.86 -18.83
C VAL A 496 -20.65 -16.08 -20.11
N LYS A 497 -21.11 -14.81 -20.25
CA LYS A 497 -20.70 -13.93 -21.36
C LYS A 497 -19.20 -13.65 -21.37
N LEU A 498 -18.54 -13.64 -20.20
CA LEU A 498 -17.07 -13.56 -20.07
C LEU A 498 -16.34 -14.90 -20.33
N GLY A 499 -17.03 -15.89 -20.90
CA GLY A 499 -16.46 -17.17 -21.33
C GLY A 499 -16.41 -18.26 -20.26
N MET A 500 -17.12 -18.10 -19.13
CA MET A 500 -17.22 -19.16 -18.12
C MET A 500 -18.27 -20.20 -18.46
N THR A 501 -18.03 -21.45 -18.07
CA THR A 501 -19.10 -22.45 -18.01
C THR A 501 -20.05 -22.14 -16.85
N PRO A 502 -21.37 -22.41 -16.96
CA PRO A 502 -22.33 -22.09 -15.91
C PRO A 502 -21.97 -22.60 -14.50
N PRO A 503 -21.40 -23.82 -14.31
CA PRO A 503 -20.97 -24.28 -12.99
C PRO A 503 -19.78 -23.48 -12.42
N VAL A 504 -18.83 -23.06 -13.25
CA VAL A 504 -17.68 -22.24 -12.84
C VAL A 504 -18.13 -20.82 -12.49
N ALA A 505 -19.05 -20.25 -13.28
CA ALA A 505 -19.69 -18.98 -12.97
C ALA A 505 -20.38 -19.00 -11.60
N SER A 506 -21.27 -19.98 -11.35
CA SER A 506 -21.96 -20.12 -10.07
C SER A 506 -21.01 -20.21 -8.87
N ARG A 507 -19.99 -21.08 -8.93
CA ARG A 507 -19.01 -21.20 -7.83
C ARG A 507 -18.19 -19.94 -7.63
N SER A 508 -17.82 -19.25 -8.71
CA SER A 508 -17.05 -18.01 -8.62
C SER A 508 -17.84 -16.90 -7.93
N LEU A 509 -19.14 -16.74 -8.21
CA LEU A 509 -19.98 -15.73 -7.55
C LEU A 509 -20.12 -15.97 -6.04
N ILE A 510 -20.21 -17.22 -5.60
CA ILE A 510 -20.27 -17.55 -4.16
C ILE A 510 -19.01 -17.03 -3.46
N ILE A 511 -17.83 -17.40 -3.98
CA ILE A 511 -16.53 -17.01 -3.40
C ILE A 511 -16.32 -15.49 -3.48
N ILE A 512 -16.67 -14.86 -4.60
CA ILE A 512 -16.56 -13.40 -4.79
C ILE A 512 -17.48 -12.65 -3.82
N HIS A 513 -18.74 -13.05 -3.67
CA HIS A 513 -19.68 -12.39 -2.77
C HIS A 513 -19.30 -12.57 -1.31
N GLU A 514 -18.73 -13.72 -0.93
CA GLU A 514 -18.18 -13.94 0.41
C GLU A 514 -16.95 -13.06 0.66
N TRP A 515 -15.98 -13.05 -0.25
CA TRP A 515 -14.79 -12.22 -0.18
C TRP A 515 -15.12 -10.72 -0.06
N LEU A 516 -16.04 -10.22 -0.90
CA LEU A 516 -16.53 -8.84 -0.85
C LEU A 516 -17.28 -8.53 0.44
N ARG A 517 -18.11 -9.46 0.95
CA ARG A 517 -18.83 -9.30 2.22
C ARG A 517 -17.87 -9.17 3.39
N ASN A 518 -16.86 -10.04 3.46
CA ASN A 518 -15.89 -10.08 4.54
C ASN A 518 -15.07 -8.78 4.56
N MET A 519 -14.56 -8.34 3.39
CA MET A 519 -13.86 -7.05 3.28
C MET A 519 -14.75 -5.86 3.65
N ARG A 520 -16.01 -5.84 3.20
CA ARG A 520 -16.98 -4.81 3.59
C ARG A 520 -17.19 -4.77 5.11
N GLN A 521 -17.38 -5.92 5.76
CA GLN A 521 -17.56 -6.00 7.21
C GLN A 521 -16.34 -5.48 7.97
N SER A 522 -15.13 -5.77 7.49
CA SER A 522 -13.90 -5.23 8.08
C SER A 522 -13.73 -3.72 7.83
N LEU A 523 -14.16 -3.18 6.69
CA LEU A 523 -13.88 -1.79 6.30
C LEU A 523 -14.97 -0.78 6.69
N SER A 524 -16.24 -1.20 6.76
CA SER A 524 -17.39 -0.34 7.10
C SER A 524 -17.21 0.45 8.41
N PRO A 525 -16.65 -0.11 9.52
CA PRO A 525 -16.42 0.66 10.74
C PRO A 525 -15.53 1.90 10.55
N TYR A 526 -14.52 1.82 9.67
CA TYR A 526 -13.61 2.93 9.38
C TYR A 526 -14.26 3.99 8.49
N LEU A 527 -15.10 3.58 7.53
CA LEU A 527 -15.89 4.49 6.71
C LEU A 527 -16.93 5.24 7.57
N HIS A 528 -17.71 4.53 8.39
CA HIS A 528 -18.66 5.16 9.31
C HIS A 528 -17.99 6.03 10.40
N ASP A 529 -16.72 5.82 10.70
CA ASP A 529 -15.92 6.71 11.55
C ASP A 529 -15.47 7.96 10.79
N ALA A 530 -14.96 7.82 9.56
CA ALA A 530 -14.61 8.95 8.70
C ALA A 530 -15.82 9.82 8.29
N PHE A 531 -17.01 9.23 8.20
CA PHE A 531 -18.26 9.98 7.96
C PHE A 531 -18.98 10.41 9.25
N ARG A 532 -18.48 10.04 10.45
CA ARG A 532 -19.03 10.53 11.71
C ARG A 532 -18.64 12.00 11.89
N GLN A 533 -19.65 12.83 12.06
CA GLN A 533 -19.47 14.27 12.23
C GLN A 533 -19.07 14.58 13.67
N THR A 534 -17.78 14.79 13.89
CA THR A 534 -17.28 15.31 15.17
C THR A 534 -17.61 16.80 15.25
N PRO A 535 -18.25 17.30 16.33
CA PRO A 535 -18.40 18.74 16.52
C PRO A 535 -17.01 19.37 16.56
N ALA A 536 -16.79 20.41 15.75
CA ALA A 536 -15.52 21.12 15.75
C ALA A 536 -15.26 21.64 17.18
N THR A 537 -14.25 21.09 17.85
CA THR A 537 -13.83 21.56 19.16
C THR A 537 -13.34 22.99 19.00
N ALA A 538 -14.20 23.94 19.36
CA ALA A 538 -13.85 25.33 19.44
C ALA A 538 -12.73 25.46 20.48
N LYS A 539 -11.47 25.52 20.02
CA LYS A 539 -10.34 25.90 20.86
C LYS A 539 -10.69 27.27 21.45
N ALA A 540 -11.04 27.27 22.74
CA ALA A 540 -11.13 28.49 23.52
C ALA A 540 -9.78 29.21 23.41
N ARG A 541 -9.82 30.50 23.06
CA ARG A 541 -8.66 31.38 23.01
C ARG A 541 -8.27 31.82 24.42
#